data_AF-A0A0C9TAE2-F1
#
_entry.id   AF-A0A0C9TAE2-F1
#
_cell.length_a   1.000
_cell.length_b   1.000
_cell.length_c   1.000
_cell.angle_alpha   90.00
_cell.angle_beta   90.00
_cell.angle_gamma   90.00
#
_symmetry.space_group_name_H-M   'P 1'
#
loop_
_entity.id
_entity.type
_entity.pdbx_description
1 polymer ?
#
loop_
_entity_poly.entity_id
_entity_poly.type
_entity_poly.pdbx_seq_one_letter_code
_entity_poly.pdbx_strand_id
1 'polypeptide(L)'
;MSTRSGPQIPPEVTRLVDRFNNLPRNEKAPSGLVDNYWHFEIRHVPIPPPGDLLFIINPPSKYVHCEKLPIASGETDMEKISMVVALGLLKGFVDSLGGNQFGNTVPSYAPWRWSVKTQDAALGRAVERQLTLLGVRRELLNIGVTSASDAAVAEESWNGVYGGIRAAVGLR
;
A
#
# COMPACT_ATOMS: atom_id res chain seq x y z
N MET A 1 -42.57 -4.97 2.94
CA MET A 1 -41.44 -4.33 3.65
C MET A 1 -40.15 -4.86 3.03
N SER A 2 -39.56 -4.15 2.08
CA SER A 2 -38.27 -4.54 1.49
C SER A 2 -37.15 -3.98 2.35
N THR A 3 -36.48 -4.85 3.10
CA THR A 3 -35.19 -4.53 3.72
C THR A 3 -34.18 -4.32 2.60
N ARG A 4 -33.78 -3.08 2.35
CA ARG A 4 -32.58 -2.80 1.56
C ARG A 4 -31.39 -3.30 2.36
N SER A 5 -30.97 -4.53 2.09
CA SER A 5 -29.64 -5.01 2.48
C SER A 5 -28.64 -4.02 1.87
N GLY A 6 -27.86 -3.34 2.70
CA GLY A 6 -26.75 -2.53 2.23
C GLY A 6 -25.80 -3.36 1.37
N PRO A 7 -24.92 -2.73 0.57
CA PRO A 7 -23.94 -3.46 -0.22
C PRO A 7 -23.15 -4.41 0.69
N GLN A 8 -23.25 -5.71 0.41
CA GLN A 8 -22.52 -6.73 1.16
C GLN A 8 -21.05 -6.70 0.73
N ILE A 9 -20.15 -6.49 1.70
CA ILE A 9 -18.71 -6.63 1.49
C ILE A 9 -18.43 -8.11 1.14
N PRO A 10 -17.66 -8.40 0.08
CA PRO A 10 -17.37 -9.79 -0.30
C PRO A 10 -16.63 -10.56 0.83
N PRO A 11 -16.92 -11.85 1.05
CA PRO A 11 -16.32 -12.63 2.15
C PRO A 11 -14.80 -12.67 2.16
N GLU A 12 -14.16 -12.63 0.99
CA GLU A 12 -12.71 -12.56 0.83
C GLU A 12 -12.13 -11.24 1.35
N VAL A 13 -12.86 -10.13 1.17
CA VAL A 13 -12.47 -8.82 1.69
C VAL A 13 -12.60 -8.82 3.21
N THR A 14 -13.69 -9.38 3.75
CA THR A 14 -13.85 -9.54 5.21
C THR A 14 -12.69 -10.34 5.81
N ARG A 15 -12.35 -11.50 5.23
CA ARG A 15 -11.19 -12.30 5.70
C ARG A 15 -9.87 -11.55 5.63
N LEU A 16 -9.67 -10.73 4.59
CA LEU A 16 -8.46 -9.92 4.46
C LEU A 16 -8.36 -8.88 5.57
N VAL A 17 -9.46 -8.15 5.83
CA VAL A 17 -9.53 -7.15 6.91
C VAL A 17 -9.31 -7.81 8.27
N ASP A 18 -9.95 -8.96 8.54
CA ASP A 18 -9.77 -9.69 9.79
C ASP A 18 -8.31 -10.11 10.00
N ARG A 19 -7.66 -10.63 8.96
CA ARG A 19 -6.23 -10.97 9.03
C ARG A 19 -5.38 -9.74 9.31
N PHE A 20 -5.61 -8.63 8.60
CA PHE A 20 -4.87 -7.40 8.78
C PHE A 20 -5.05 -6.82 10.20
N ASN A 21 -6.28 -6.77 10.68
CA ASN A 21 -6.61 -6.28 12.02
C ASN A 21 -5.93 -7.10 13.11
N ASN A 22 -5.67 -8.39 12.90
CA ASN A 22 -5.00 -9.27 13.86
C ASN A 22 -3.46 -9.29 13.74
N LEU A 23 -2.86 -8.53 12.80
CA LEU A 23 -1.41 -8.47 12.68
C LEU A 23 -0.76 -7.83 13.93
N PRO A 24 0.42 -8.33 14.36
CA PRO A 24 1.19 -7.67 15.41
C PRO A 24 1.60 -6.28 14.94
N ARG A 25 1.56 -5.32 15.87
CA ARG A 25 1.83 -3.91 15.58
C ARG A 25 2.83 -3.35 16.58
N ASN A 26 4.03 -3.05 16.09
CA ASN A 26 5.13 -2.48 16.88
C ASN A 26 5.58 -1.15 16.28
N GLU A 27 6.14 -0.26 17.11
CA GLU A 27 6.68 1.03 16.64
C GLU A 27 7.92 0.87 15.74
N LYS A 28 8.66 -0.23 15.91
CA LYS A 28 9.82 -0.58 15.08
C LYS A 28 9.45 -1.66 14.07
N ALA A 29 10.08 -1.61 12.89
CA ALA A 29 9.98 -2.66 11.89
C ALA A 29 10.53 -3.99 12.46
N PRO A 30 10.27 -5.16 11.84
CA PRO A 30 10.67 -6.47 12.41
C PRO A 30 12.15 -6.60 12.77
N SER A 31 13.04 -5.87 12.11
CA SER A 31 14.47 -5.84 12.47
C SER A 31 14.78 -5.16 13.81
N GLY A 32 13.85 -4.37 14.35
CA GLY A 32 14.03 -3.53 15.53
C GLY A 32 14.86 -2.25 15.29
N LEU A 33 15.44 -2.09 14.10
CA LEU A 33 16.44 -1.04 13.82
C LEU A 33 15.85 0.29 13.34
N VAL A 34 14.71 0.24 12.66
CA VAL A 34 14.07 1.42 12.05
C VAL A 34 12.62 1.53 12.48
N ASP A 35 12.06 2.73 12.36
CA ASP A 35 10.65 2.96 12.63
C ASP A 35 9.77 2.17 11.64
N ASN A 36 8.66 1.64 12.14
CA ASN A 36 7.62 0.96 11.36
C ASN A 36 6.72 1.99 10.66
N TYR A 37 7.37 2.85 9.89
CA TYR A 37 6.77 3.95 9.15
C TYR A 37 6.84 3.63 7.66
N TRP A 38 5.70 3.75 6.99
CA TRP A 38 5.55 3.41 5.59
C TRP A 38 5.00 4.58 4.79
N HIS A 39 5.52 4.74 3.59
CA HIS A 39 5.05 5.66 2.59
C HIS A 39 4.48 4.87 1.42
N PHE A 40 3.39 5.34 0.83
CA PHE A 40 2.85 4.73 -0.38
C PHE A 40 2.48 5.76 -1.44
N GLU A 41 2.58 5.33 -2.70
CA GLU A 41 2.24 6.11 -3.89
C GLU A 41 1.64 5.20 -4.96
N ILE A 42 0.87 5.79 -5.87
CA ILE A 42 0.53 5.15 -7.14
C ILE A 42 1.57 5.58 -8.17
N ARG A 43 2.22 4.62 -8.84
CA ARG A 43 3.24 4.88 -9.85
C ARG A 43 2.86 4.24 -11.18
N HIS A 44 2.74 5.07 -12.20
CA HIS A 44 2.47 4.61 -13.56
C HIS A 44 3.73 4.03 -14.20
N VAL A 45 3.61 2.85 -14.81
CA VAL A 45 4.65 2.18 -15.59
C VAL A 45 4.22 2.15 -17.05
N PRO A 46 4.81 3.00 -17.92
CA PRO A 46 4.44 3.12 -19.33
C PRO A 46 5.12 2.05 -20.21
N ILE A 47 5.40 0.87 -19.66
CA ILE A 47 6.04 -0.24 -20.38
C ILE A 47 4.95 -1.23 -20.77
N PRO A 48 4.80 -1.61 -22.05
CA PRO A 48 3.75 -2.52 -22.49
C PRO A 48 3.78 -3.90 -21.78
N PRO A 49 2.63 -4.40 -21.27
CA PRO A 49 1.36 -3.66 -21.13
C PRO A 49 1.45 -2.62 -20.00
N PRO A 50 1.05 -1.35 -20.25
CA PRO A 50 1.17 -0.30 -19.24
C PRO A 50 0.26 -0.60 -18.05
N GLY A 51 0.63 -0.08 -16.88
CA GLY A 51 -0.17 -0.27 -15.68
C GLY A 51 0.32 0.56 -14.50
N ASP A 52 -0.51 0.61 -13.46
CA ASP A 52 -0.21 1.33 -12.23
C ASP A 52 0.20 0.37 -11.12
N LEU A 53 1.25 0.74 -10.40
CA LEU A 53 1.74 0.02 -9.25
C LEU A 53 1.43 0.81 -7.98
N LEU A 54 1.03 0.09 -6.93
CA LEU A 54 1.10 0.59 -5.57
C LEU A 54 2.54 0.40 -5.09
N PHE A 55 3.28 1.49 -5.05
CA PHE A 55 4.64 1.54 -4.53
C PHE A 55 4.57 1.78 -3.02
N ILE A 56 5.15 0.88 -2.24
CA ILE A 56 5.18 0.94 -0.77
C ILE A 56 6.65 0.94 -0.34
N ILE A 57 7.05 1.88 0.49
CA ILE A 57 8.44 2.00 0.96
C ILE A 57 8.48 2.29 2.45
N ASN A 58 9.47 1.74 3.14
CA ASN A 58 9.92 2.21 4.45
C ASN A 58 11.11 3.17 4.22
N PRO A 59 10.92 4.50 4.26
CA PRO A 59 11.99 5.44 3.89
C PRO A 59 13.29 5.26 4.69
N PRO A 60 13.28 5.04 6.02
CA PRO A 60 14.51 4.84 6.79
C PRO A 60 15.36 3.64 6.34
N SER A 61 14.75 2.52 5.95
CA SER A 61 15.47 1.32 5.49
C SER A 61 15.63 1.24 3.97
N LYS A 62 14.93 2.09 3.22
CA LYS A 62 14.76 2.01 1.76
C LYS A 62 14.18 0.67 1.28
N TYR A 63 13.57 -0.12 2.16
CA TYR A 63 12.89 -1.35 1.77
C TYR A 63 11.63 -1.02 0.97
N VAL A 64 11.52 -1.59 -0.23
CA VAL A 64 10.44 -1.36 -1.17
C VAL A 64 9.64 -2.63 -1.42
N HIS A 65 8.33 -2.46 -1.54
CA HIS A 65 7.40 -3.43 -2.09
C HIS A 65 6.54 -2.79 -3.17
N CYS A 66 6.09 -3.58 -4.15
CA CYS A 66 5.18 -3.13 -5.19
C CYS A 66 4.05 -4.15 -5.38
N GLU A 67 2.82 -3.65 -5.45
CA GLU A 67 1.65 -4.44 -5.86
C GLU A 67 1.09 -3.89 -7.17
N LYS A 68 0.71 -4.76 -8.10
CA LYS A 68 -0.01 -4.32 -9.30
C LYS A 68 -1.43 -3.90 -8.90
N LEU A 69 -1.84 -2.70 -9.28
CA LEU A 69 -3.19 -2.25 -9.04
C LEU A 69 -4.11 -2.67 -10.20
N PRO A 70 -5.27 -3.31 -9.94
CA PRO A 70 -6.29 -3.59 -10.94
C PRO A 70 -7.10 -2.32 -11.27
N ILE A 71 -6.41 -1.23 -11.63
CA ILE A 71 -7.02 0.04 -12.04
C ILE A 71 -7.10 0.06 -13.56
N ALA A 72 -8.26 0.43 -14.10
CA ALA A 72 -8.41 0.63 -15.54
C ALA A 72 -7.60 1.85 -15.99
N SER A 73 -6.99 1.77 -17.18
CA SER A 73 -6.24 2.91 -17.72
C SER A 73 -7.13 4.16 -17.83
N GLY A 74 -6.67 5.27 -17.27
CA GLY A 74 -7.41 6.53 -17.26
C GLY A 74 -8.54 6.61 -16.23
N GLU A 75 -8.63 5.67 -15.28
CA GLU A 75 -9.56 5.78 -14.16
C GLU A 75 -9.26 7.04 -13.35
N THR A 76 -10.31 7.79 -13.04
CA THR A 76 -10.25 9.05 -12.28
C THR A 76 -11.22 9.05 -11.10
N ASP A 77 -12.05 8.01 -10.98
CA ASP A 77 -12.95 7.82 -9.86
C ASP A 77 -12.15 7.54 -8.58
N MET A 78 -12.04 8.58 -7.75
CA MET A 78 -11.33 8.54 -6.48
C MET A 78 -11.88 7.47 -5.54
N GLU A 79 -13.18 7.13 -5.61
CA GLU A 79 -13.77 6.10 -4.77
C GLU A 79 -13.22 4.72 -5.15
N LYS A 80 -13.21 4.40 -6.45
CA LYS A 80 -12.64 3.13 -6.94
C LYS A 80 -11.13 3.06 -6.72
N ILE A 81 -10.39 4.12 -7.04
CA ILE A 81 -8.94 4.17 -6.87
C ILE A 81 -8.58 3.95 -5.40
N SER A 82 -9.22 4.70 -4.50
CA SER A 82 -8.95 4.58 -3.06
C SER A 82 -9.32 3.20 -2.51
N MET A 83 -10.39 2.57 -3.00
CA MET A 83 -10.77 1.21 -2.61
C MET A 83 -9.71 0.20 -3.06
N VAL A 84 -9.27 0.28 -4.32
CA VAL A 84 -8.24 -0.61 -4.86
C VAL A 84 -6.90 -0.44 -4.13
N VAL A 85 -6.51 0.80 -3.82
CA VAL A 85 -5.31 1.08 -3.02
C VAL A 85 -5.45 0.55 -1.59
N ALA A 86 -6.60 0.75 -0.94
CA ALA A 86 -6.85 0.24 0.41
C ALA A 86 -6.70 -1.29 0.45
N LEU A 87 -7.33 -2.00 -0.49
CA LEU A 87 -7.20 -3.47 -0.58
C LEU A 87 -5.77 -3.91 -0.89
N GLY A 88 -5.07 -3.18 -1.77
CA GLY A 88 -3.66 -3.44 -2.09
C GLY A 88 -2.74 -3.27 -0.86
N LEU A 89 -2.95 -2.24 -0.05
CA LEU A 89 -2.23 -2.02 1.20
C LEU A 89 -2.49 -3.16 2.19
N LEU A 90 -3.76 -3.51 2.44
CA LEU A 90 -4.11 -4.60 3.36
C LEU A 90 -3.45 -5.91 2.93
N LYS A 91 -3.56 -6.26 1.65
CA LYS A 91 -2.95 -7.45 1.08
C LYS A 91 -1.43 -7.44 1.25
N GLY A 92 -0.77 -6.34 0.92
CA GLY A 92 0.69 -6.22 1.01
C GLY A 92 1.21 -6.60 2.39
N PHE A 93 0.64 -6.06 3.47
CA PHE A 93 1.11 -6.37 4.83
C PHE A 93 0.70 -7.76 5.31
N VAL A 94 -0.49 -8.22 4.94
CA VAL A 94 -0.97 -9.58 5.25
C VAL A 94 -0.11 -10.66 4.58
N ASP A 95 0.48 -10.36 3.43
CA ASP A 95 1.38 -11.26 2.69
C ASP A 95 2.88 -10.98 3.00
N SER A 96 3.17 -10.26 4.09
CA SER A 96 4.54 -9.90 4.51
C SER A 96 5.35 -9.16 3.43
N LEU A 97 4.70 -8.34 2.61
CA LEU A 97 5.31 -7.54 1.54
C LEU A 97 6.15 -8.40 0.59
N GLY A 98 5.69 -9.62 0.30
CA GLY A 98 6.40 -10.57 -0.56
C GLY A 98 7.61 -11.25 0.08
N GLY A 99 7.94 -10.96 1.34
CA GLY A 99 9.10 -11.54 2.04
C GLY A 99 9.13 -13.06 2.04
N ASN A 100 7.95 -13.70 2.05
CA ASN A 100 7.81 -15.16 2.08
C ASN A 100 7.97 -15.85 0.72
N GLN A 101 8.18 -15.10 -0.38
CA GLN A 101 8.26 -15.68 -1.74
C GLN A 101 9.64 -16.29 -2.06
N PHE A 102 10.68 -15.97 -1.27
CA PHE A 102 12.06 -16.38 -1.54
C PHE A 102 12.65 -17.28 -0.44
N GLY A 103 11.81 -18.02 0.29
CA GLY A 103 12.25 -18.98 1.32
C GLY A 103 12.64 -18.36 2.67
N ASN A 104 12.65 -17.02 2.79
CA ASN A 104 12.79 -16.32 4.06
C ASN A 104 11.41 -16.11 4.69
N THR A 105 11.13 -16.72 5.84
CA THR A 105 9.89 -16.44 6.56
C THR A 105 10.00 -15.13 7.33
N VAL A 106 9.47 -14.05 6.76
CA VAL A 106 9.31 -12.77 7.46
C VAL A 106 7.91 -12.74 8.07
N PRO A 107 7.78 -12.62 9.41
CA PRO A 107 6.46 -12.49 10.04
C PRO A 107 5.69 -11.31 9.46
N SER A 108 4.39 -11.48 9.22
CA SER A 108 3.52 -10.37 8.82
C SER A 108 3.32 -9.42 10.01
N TYR A 109 3.18 -8.13 9.73
CA TYR A 109 3.00 -7.09 10.75
C TYR A 109 2.14 -5.97 10.21
N ALA A 110 1.46 -5.27 11.10
CA ALA A 110 0.77 -4.04 10.74
C ALA A 110 1.75 -2.86 10.87
N PRO A 111 1.64 -1.84 10.02
CA PRO A 111 2.44 -0.64 10.12
C PRO A 111 2.03 0.21 11.33
N TRP A 112 2.98 0.99 11.84
CA TRP A 112 2.72 1.93 12.91
C TRP A 112 2.11 3.23 12.38
N ARG A 113 2.68 3.75 11.30
CA ARG A 113 2.23 4.96 10.62
C ARG A 113 2.35 4.82 9.11
N TRP A 114 1.43 5.47 8.41
CA TRP A 114 1.42 5.58 6.96
C TRP A 114 1.60 7.03 6.51
N SER A 115 1.96 7.20 5.25
CA SER A 115 2.01 8.52 4.66
C SER A 115 1.88 8.49 3.14
N VAL A 116 1.42 9.62 2.61
CA VAL A 116 1.38 9.92 1.17
C VAL A 116 2.09 11.25 0.92
N LYS A 117 2.42 11.55 -0.34
CA LYS A 117 2.96 12.85 -0.71
C LYS A 117 1.94 13.95 -0.44
N THR A 118 2.42 15.18 -0.23
CA THR A 118 1.56 16.34 0.07
C THR A 118 0.49 16.57 -1.00
N GLN A 119 0.85 16.46 -2.28
CA GLN A 119 -0.10 16.61 -3.40
C GLN A 119 -1.18 15.52 -3.42
N ASP A 120 -0.90 14.36 -2.83
CA ASP A 120 -1.79 13.20 -2.80
C ASP A 120 -2.57 13.10 -1.49
N ALA A 121 -2.57 14.15 -0.67
CA ALA A 121 -3.29 14.15 0.61
C ALA A 121 -4.80 13.85 0.45
N ALA A 122 -5.39 14.19 -0.71
CA ALA A 122 -6.77 13.82 -1.02
C ALA A 122 -6.95 12.29 -1.18
N LEU A 123 -6.01 11.63 -1.85
CA LEU A 123 -5.98 10.17 -1.97
C LEU A 123 -5.79 9.52 -0.61
N GLY A 124 -4.83 10.00 0.20
CA GLY A 124 -4.61 9.48 1.56
C GLY A 124 -5.88 9.51 2.42
N ARG A 125 -6.60 10.64 2.43
CA ARG A 125 -7.89 10.76 3.12
C ARG A 125 -8.97 9.84 2.54
N ALA A 126 -9.00 9.64 1.23
CA ALA A 126 -9.95 8.73 0.60
C ALA A 126 -9.68 7.27 0.99
N VAL A 127 -8.41 6.84 0.96
CA VAL A 127 -7.97 5.52 1.40
C VAL A 127 -8.33 5.29 2.87
N GLU A 128 -8.07 6.26 3.75
CA GLU A 128 -8.45 6.16 5.17
C GLU A 128 -9.95 5.95 5.36
N ARG A 129 -10.80 6.66 4.59
CA ARG A 129 -12.25 6.45 4.60
C ARG A 129 -12.62 5.04 4.14
N GLN A 130 -11.99 4.53 3.09
CA GLN A 130 -12.26 3.16 2.62
C GLN A 130 -11.86 2.11 3.67
N LEU A 131 -10.67 2.24 4.26
CA LEU A 131 -10.23 1.37 5.35
C LEU A 131 -11.19 1.40 6.55
N THR A 132 -11.72 2.59 6.87
CA THR A 132 -12.75 2.75 7.91
C THR A 132 -14.03 1.99 7.56
N LEU A 133 -14.54 2.16 6.34
CA LEU A 133 -15.75 1.48 5.85
C LEU A 133 -15.59 -0.05 5.82
N LEU A 134 -14.39 -0.52 5.54
CA LEU A 134 -14.04 -1.94 5.54
C LEU A 134 -13.93 -2.53 6.96
N GLY A 135 -13.90 -1.72 8.01
CA GLY A 135 -13.81 -2.18 9.40
C GLY A 135 -12.38 -2.32 9.94
N VAL A 136 -11.41 -1.61 9.36
CA VAL A 136 -10.04 -1.57 9.89
C VAL A 136 -10.02 -0.84 11.24
N ARG A 137 -9.29 -1.37 12.22
CA ARG A 137 -9.20 -0.81 13.58
C ARG A 137 -8.67 0.63 13.54
N ARG A 138 -9.26 1.51 14.36
CA ARG A 138 -8.98 2.96 14.36
C ARG A 138 -7.50 3.29 14.55
N GLU A 139 -6.81 2.56 15.39
CA GLU A 139 -5.39 2.78 15.68
C GLU A 139 -4.48 2.48 14.48
N LEU A 140 -4.94 1.71 13.49
CA LEU A 140 -4.24 1.41 12.23
C LEU A 140 -4.48 2.48 11.14
N LEU A 141 -5.44 3.38 11.36
CA LEU A 141 -5.84 4.46 10.46
C LEU A 141 -5.06 5.75 10.74
N ASN A 142 -3.75 5.70 10.56
CA ASN A 142 -2.87 6.86 10.77
C ASN A 142 -2.15 7.22 9.47
N ILE A 143 -2.89 7.81 8.53
CA ILE A 143 -2.36 8.23 7.22
C ILE A 143 -2.04 9.72 7.26
N GLY A 144 -0.74 10.03 7.41
CA GLY A 144 -0.23 11.39 7.41
C GLY A 144 0.27 11.85 6.04
N VAL A 145 0.90 13.03 6.05
CA VAL A 145 1.66 13.54 4.91
C VAL A 145 3.16 13.30 5.16
N THR A 146 3.84 12.90 4.10
CA THR A 146 5.28 12.62 4.06
C THR A 146 6.12 13.88 4.16
N SER A 147 7.27 13.78 4.84
CA SER A 147 8.25 14.86 4.87
C SER A 147 8.96 15.02 3.52
N ALA A 148 9.48 16.21 3.20
CA ALA A 148 10.22 16.42 1.96
C ALA A 148 11.44 15.49 1.82
N SER A 149 12.12 15.20 2.92
CA SER A 149 13.26 14.26 2.95
C SER A 149 12.84 12.84 2.59
N ASP A 150 11.76 12.34 3.22
CA ASP A 150 11.25 10.99 2.95
C ASP A 150 10.70 10.86 1.52
N ALA A 151 10.07 11.91 0.98
CA ALA A 151 9.61 11.95 -0.41
C ALA A 151 10.78 11.85 -1.39
N ALA A 152 11.91 12.50 -1.10
CA ALA A 152 13.11 12.40 -1.93
C ALA A 152 13.69 10.97 -1.92
N VAL A 153 13.69 10.30 -0.76
CA VAL A 153 14.09 8.89 -0.66
C VAL A 153 13.15 7.98 -1.45
N ALA A 154 11.84 8.19 -1.34
CA ALA A 154 10.85 7.45 -2.12
C ALA A 154 11.06 7.61 -3.63
N GLU A 155 11.37 8.82 -4.10
CA GLU A 155 11.66 9.09 -5.50
C GLU A 155 12.95 8.42 -5.98
N GLU A 156 14.03 8.50 -5.20
CA GLU A 156 15.31 7.83 -5.50
C GLU A 156 15.10 6.31 -5.62
N SER A 157 14.41 5.70 -4.65
CA SER A 157 14.09 4.28 -4.65
C SER A 157 13.21 3.88 -5.82
N TRP A 158 12.21 4.70 -6.18
CA TRP A 158 11.38 4.45 -7.35
C TRP A 158 12.21 4.45 -8.65
N ASN A 159 13.13 5.39 -8.82
CA ASN A 159 14.01 5.42 -9.98
C ASN A 159 14.84 4.13 -10.11
N GLY A 160 15.32 3.59 -8.98
CA GLY A 160 16.00 2.29 -8.95
C GLY A 160 15.09 1.14 -9.39
N VAL A 161 13.88 1.06 -8.84
CA VAL A 161 12.89 0.04 -9.21
C VAL A 161 12.51 0.14 -10.69
N TYR A 162 12.15 1.34 -11.16
CA TYR A 162 11.75 1.56 -12.54
C TYR A 162 12.90 1.27 -13.52
N GLY A 163 14.13 1.66 -13.19
CA GLY A 163 15.32 1.28 -13.94
C GLY A 163 15.50 -0.25 -14.02
N GLY A 164 15.26 -0.96 -12.92
CA GLY A 164 15.27 -2.43 -12.88
C GLY A 164 14.18 -3.05 -13.76
N ILE A 165 12.96 -2.53 -13.74
CA ILE A 165 11.86 -2.98 -14.61
C ILE A 165 12.24 -2.77 -16.08
N ARG A 166 12.74 -1.58 -16.45
CA ARG A 166 13.21 -1.29 -17.82
C ARG A 166 14.28 -2.28 -18.26
N ALA A 167 15.29 -2.51 -17.44
CA ALA A 167 16.37 -3.45 -17.76
C ALA A 167 15.85 -4.88 -17.95
N ALA A 168 14.92 -5.34 -17.10
CA ALA A 168 14.33 -6.68 -17.19
C ALA A 168 13.56 -6.92 -18.50
N VAL A 169 13.01 -5.86 -19.11
CA VAL A 169 12.34 -5.91 -20.41
C VAL A 169 13.24 -5.49 -21.59
N GLY A 170 14.55 -5.34 -21.37
CA GLY A 170 15.52 -5.01 -22.41
C GLY A 170 15.59 -3.53 -22.80
N LEU A 171 14.99 -2.64 -22.02
CA LEU A 171 15.06 -1.18 -22.23
C LEU A 171 16.21 -0.60 -21.38
N ARG A 172 17.13 0.13 -22.00
CA ARG A 172 18.20 0.89 -21.31
C ARG A 172 17.83 2.36 -21.21
#